data_AF-A0A7Y4ZRA4-F1
#
_entry.id   AF-A0A7Y4ZRA4-F1
#
_cell.length_a   1.000
_cell.length_b   1.000
_cell.length_c   1.000
_cell.angle_alpha   90.00
_cell.angle_beta   90.00
_cell.angle_gamma   90.00
#
_symmetry.space_group_name_H-M   'P 1'
#
loop_
_entity.id
_entity.type
_entity.pdbx_description
1 polymer ?
#
loop_
_entity_poly.entity_id
_entity_poly.type
_entity_poly.pdbx_seq_one_letter_code
_entity_poly.pdbx_strand_id
1 'polypeptide(L)' 'ASADGDAPPPADAFFTGRVESFTRLTNSETERVFFHLVVSTVGGSYDVVLDPELCEREPREGGVVQGRYWLSARAVP' A
#
# COMPACT_ATOMS: atom_id res chain seq x y z
N ALA A 1 -4.54 24.88 14.90
CA ALA A 1 -3.40 25.82 14.94
C ALA A 1 -2.76 25.79 13.56
N SER A 2 -2.65 26.95 12.92
CA SER A 2 -2.40 27.11 11.48
C SER A 2 -0.92 27.04 11.12
N ALA A 3 -0.60 26.34 10.04
CA ALA A 3 0.46 26.62 9.08
C ALA A 3 0.14 25.83 7.79
N ASP A 4 0.63 26.29 6.64
CA ASP A 4 0.56 25.65 5.31
C ASP A 4 -0.65 26.00 4.42
N GLY A 5 -0.68 27.26 3.96
CA GLY A 5 -1.42 27.64 2.76
C GLY A 5 -0.68 27.37 1.44
N ASP A 6 0.49 26.71 1.48
CA ASP A 6 1.41 26.54 0.34
C ASP A 6 2.02 25.12 0.22
N ALA A 7 1.73 24.20 1.16
CA ALA A 7 2.20 22.82 1.04
C ALA A 7 1.20 22.00 0.20
N PRO A 8 1.68 21.16 -0.75
CA PRO A 8 0.80 20.24 -1.45
C PRO A 8 0.13 19.30 -0.45
N PRO A 9 -1.13 18.89 -0.71
CA PRO A 9 -1.83 17.98 0.18
C PRO A 9 -1.02 16.70 0.36
N PRO A 10 -1.03 16.10 1.57
CA PRO A 10 -0.28 14.89 1.82
C PRO A 10 -0.71 13.78 0.86
N ALA A 11 0.26 13.11 0.24
CA ALA A 11 0.04 12.00 -0.68
C ALA A 11 -0.14 10.68 0.08
N ASP A 12 -0.90 10.68 1.16
CA ASP A 12 -1.20 9.49 1.93
C ASP A 12 -2.70 9.27 2.10
N ALA A 13 -3.08 8.00 2.22
CA ALA A 13 -4.45 7.59 2.43
C ALA A 13 -4.54 6.62 3.60
N PHE A 14 -5.56 6.80 4.42
CA PHE A 14 -5.99 5.79 5.38
C PHE A 14 -7.13 4.99 4.78
N PHE A 15 -6.97 3.68 4.61
CA PHE A 15 -8.06 2.82 4.14
C PHE A 15 -8.01 1.43 4.77
N THR A 16 -9.11 0.71 4.60
CA THR A 16 -9.28 -0.70 4.95
C THR A 16 -9.81 -1.43 3.75
N GLY A 17 -9.30 -2.63 3.48
CA GLY A 17 -9.73 -3.43 2.35
C GLY A 17 -9.44 -4.91 2.52
N ARG A 18 -10.05 -5.70 1.63
CA ARG A 18 -9.87 -7.15 1.57
C ARG A 18 -8.77 -7.48 0.57
N VAL A 19 -7.85 -8.37 0.95
CA VAL A 19 -6.81 -8.87 0.06
C VAL A 19 -7.45 -9.85 -0.91
N GLU A 20 -7.48 -9.50 -2.19
CA GLU A 20 -7.97 -10.36 -3.27
C GLU A 20 -6.88 -11.36 -3.69
N SER A 21 -5.64 -10.89 -3.81
CA SER A 21 -4.47 -11.71 -4.08
C SER A 21 -3.21 -11.11 -3.48
N PHE A 22 -2.16 -11.92 -3.31
CA PHE A 22 -0.84 -11.40 -2.96
C PHE A 22 0.29 -12.17 -3.65
N THR A 23 1.42 -11.50 -3.83
CA THR A 23 2.67 -12.08 -4.34
C THR A 23 3.86 -11.55 -3.55
N ARG A 24 4.81 -12.42 -3.24
CA ARG A 24 6.11 -12.03 -2.69
C ARG A 24 7.03 -11.61 -3.83
N LEU A 25 7.55 -10.39 -3.76
CA LEU A 25 8.47 -9.82 -4.74
C LEU A 25 9.84 -9.58 -4.10
N THR A 26 10.89 -9.81 -4.86
CA THR A 26 12.25 -9.42 -4.48
C THR A 26 12.68 -8.25 -5.36
N ASN A 27 13.08 -7.15 -4.73
CA ASN A 27 13.68 -6.02 -5.43
C ASN A 27 15.09 -6.41 -5.90
N SER A 28 15.33 -6.43 -7.22
CA SER A 28 16.60 -6.88 -7.80
C SER A 28 17.80 -6.01 -7.42
N GLU A 29 17.57 -4.73 -7.13
CA GLU A 29 18.64 -3.76 -6.85
C GLU A 29 19.08 -3.79 -5.39
N THR A 30 18.19 -4.19 -4.49
CA THR A 30 18.41 -4.15 -3.03
C THR A 30 18.33 -5.51 -2.36
N GLU A 31 17.92 -6.54 -3.09
CA GLU A 31 17.62 -7.90 -2.61
C GLU A 31 16.54 -7.96 -1.51
N ARG A 32 15.88 -6.84 -1.21
CA ARG A 32 14.81 -6.76 -0.22
C ARG A 32 13.53 -7.39 -0.74
N VAL A 33 12.82 -8.01 0.19
CA VAL A 33 11.55 -8.68 -0.08
C VAL A 33 10.40 -7.75 0.29
N PHE A 34 9.39 -7.71 -0.57
CA PHE A 34 8.13 -7.01 -0.34
C PHE A 34 6.94 -7.90 -0.68
N PHE A 35 5.81 -7.66 -0.03
CA PHE A 35 4.53 -8.22 -0.47
C PHE A 35 3.82 -7.21 -1.37
N HIS A 36 3.42 -7.64 -2.55
CA HIS A 36 2.47 -6.93 -3.40
C HIS A 36 1.09 -7.55 -3.19
N LEU A 37 0.12 -6.72 -2.81
CA LEU A 37 -1.26 -7.11 -2.54
C LEU A 37 -2.18 -6.40 -3.52
N VAL A 38 -3.17 -7.11 -4.05
CA VAL A 38 -4.34 -6.50 -4.68
C VAL A 38 -5.42 -6.38 -3.62
N VAL A 39 -5.81 -5.15 -3.29
CA VAL A 39 -6.71 -4.86 -2.17
C VAL A 39 -8.00 -4.20 -2.66
N SER A 40 -9.11 -4.90 -2.45
CA SER A 40 -10.45 -4.38 -2.73
C SER A 40 -10.94 -3.51 -1.58
N THR A 41 -11.37 -2.30 -1.89
CA THR A 41 -12.00 -1.35 -0.96
C THR A 41 -13.34 -0.86 -1.53
N VAL A 42 -14.11 -0.11 -0.74
CA VAL A 42 -15.33 0.55 -1.23
C VAL A 42 -15.03 1.56 -2.36
N GLY A 43 -13.85 2.19 -2.33
CA GLY A 43 -13.42 3.19 -3.32
C GLY A 43 -12.81 2.61 -4.60
N GLY A 44 -12.64 1.29 -4.67
CA GLY A 44 -11.99 0.61 -5.78
C GLY A 44 -10.90 -0.36 -5.33
N SER A 45 -10.16 -0.88 -6.29
CA SER A 45 -9.04 -1.79 -6.06
C SER A 45 -7.71 -1.04 -6.11
N TYR A 46 -6.82 -1.36 -5.18
CA TYR A 46 -5.49 -0.74 -5.05
C TYR A 46 -4.40 -1.80 -5.03
N ASP A 47 -3.28 -1.50 -5.69
CA ASP A 47 -2.02 -2.22 -5.49
C ASP A 47 -1.33 -1.68 -4.23
N VAL A 48 -1.04 -2.57 -3.28
CA VAL A 48 -0.37 -2.23 -2.02
C VAL A 48 0.97 -2.94 -1.96
N VAL A 49 2.03 -2.19 -1.73
CA VAL A 49 3.35 -2.73 -1.42
C VAL A 49 3.57 -2.67 0.08
N LEU A 50 3.91 -3.81 0.68
CA LEU A 50 4.03 -3.96 2.12
C LEU A 50 5.40 -4.57 2.47
N ASP A 51 6.10 -3.92 3.39
CA ASP A 51 7.33 -4.45 3.97
C ASP A 51 6.98 -5.61 4.92
N PRO A 52 7.58 -6.82 4.75
CA PRO A 52 7.34 -7.95 5.64
C PRO A 52 7.64 -7.65 7.11
N GLU A 53 8.56 -6.72 7.42
CA GLU A 53 8.89 -6.34 8.80
C GLU A 53 7.75 -5.61 9.51
N LEU A 54 6.82 -5.00 8.75
CA LEU A 54 5.62 -4.35 9.30
C LEU A 54 4.48 -5.35 9.57
N CYS A 55 4.68 -6.62 9.21
CA CYS A 55 3.65 -7.65 9.31
C CYS A 55 3.93 -8.57 10.49
N GLU A 56 2.98 -8.71 11.41
CA GLU A 56 3.04 -9.79 12.42
C GLU A 56 2.95 -11.18 11.78
N ARG A 57 2.27 -11.28 10.62
CA ARG A 57 2.03 -12.52 9.87
C ARG A 57 1.97 -12.22 8.38
N GLU A 58 2.29 -13.22 7.58
CA GLU A 58 2.17 -13.10 6.13
C GLU A 58 0.73 -12.78 5.70
N PRO A 59 0.54 -11.91 4.69
CA PRO A 59 -0.77 -11.66 4.09
C PRO A 59 -1.40 -12.94 3.54
N ARG A 60 -2.73 -12.94 3.41
CA ARG A 60 -3.47 -14.05 2.81
C ARG A 60 -4.67 -13.54 2.03
N GLU A 61 -5.03 -14.27 0.99
CA GLU A 61 -6.26 -14.04 0.23
C GLU A 61 -7.48 -14.11 1.17
N GLY A 62 -8.42 -13.19 0.97
CA GLY A 62 -9.57 -12.97 1.84
C GLY A 62 -9.26 -12.35 3.19
N GLY A 63 -7.99 -12.08 3.50
CA GLY A 63 -7.57 -11.30 4.66
C GLY A 63 -7.99 -9.83 4.58
N VAL A 64 -7.80 -9.10 5.68
CA VAL A 64 -8.07 -7.65 5.74
C VAL A 64 -6.77 -6.93 6.04
N VAL A 65 -6.53 -5.83 5.31
CA VAL A 65 -5.47 -4.88 5.63
C VAL A 65 -6.10 -3.54 5.97
N GLN A 66 -5.51 -2.84 6.94
CA GLN A 66 -5.91 -1.51 7.38
C GLN A 66 -4.66 -0.75 7.76
N GLY A 67 -4.57 0.50 7.31
CA GLY A 67 -3.43 1.33 7.65
C GLY A 67 -3.42 2.65 6.91
N ARG A 68 -2.33 3.37 7.12
CA ARG A 68 -1.96 4.59 6.40
C ARG A 68 -0.91 4.23 5.35
N TYR A 69 -1.16 4.58 4.11
CA TYR A 69 -0.34 4.21 2.95
C TYR A 69 0.10 5.46 2.22
N TRP A 70 1.33 5.47 1.72
CA TRP A 70 1.74 6.47 0.73
C TRP A 70 1.14 6.09 -0.63
N LEU A 71 0.52 7.07 -1.27
CA LEU A 71 -0.01 6.95 -2.61
C LEU A 71 1.08 7.32 -3.61
N SER A 72 1.31 6.44 -4.57
CA SER A 72 2.18 6.69 -5.70
C SER A 72 1.51 6.18 -6.96
N ALA A 73 1.73 6.88 -8.06
CA ALA A 73 1.30 6.44 -9.37
C ALA A 73 2.41 6.79 -10.36
N ARG A 74 2.60 5.90 -11.35
CA ARG A 74 3.41 6.23 -12.50
C ARG A 74 2.54 6.94 -13.52
N ALA A 75 2.85 8.19 -13.83
CA ALA A 75 2.25 8.86 -14.98
C ALA A 75 2.63 8.09 -16.25
N VAL A 76 1.62 7.73 -17.04
CA VAL A 76 1.78 7.06 -18.33
C VAL A 76 1.35 8.08 -19.42
N PRO A 77 2.13 8.31 -20.49
CA PRO A 77 1.74 9.19 -21.58
C PRO A 77 0.47 8.75 -22.29
#